data_AF-A0AAV6YTI8-F1
#
_entry.id   AF-A0AAV6YTI8-F1
#
_cell.length_a   1.000
_cell.length_b   1.000
_cell.length_c   1.000
_cell.angle_alpha   90.00
_cell.angle_beta   90.00
_cell.angle_gamma   90.00
#
_symmetry.space_group_name_H-M   'P 1'
#
loop_
_entity.id
_entity.type
_entity.pdbx_description
1 polymer ?
#
loop_
_entity_poly.entity_id
_entity_poly.type
_entity_poly.pdbx_seq_one_letter_code
_entity_poly.pdbx_strand_id
1 'polypeptide(L)'
;MEQKKHEFCKVNEAKSREVCEALIKKFSGEHEAALRQGAYTNRGGHEKFKKDLKEIEEKYNMEPGKGVQAAAVLQEYLASKESIGITILKSDEALTEKEKELEEENTRKKVQEMEQKVKELEELKKTEKSKDQQISVEKNMMGVLEKIAEERELMRCELRRVIAEKERERDSYMKQGMQKQAMMYQAQIDDCQEKVESQEPEWYAPIVDKFKSVVSYIAPTIINLAGKAVKTKAIRKWREFKSSNKS
;
A
#
# COMPACT_ATOMS: atom_id res chain seq x y z
N MET A 1 -49.45 16.33 37.77
CA MET A 1 -47.98 16.23 37.90
C MET A 1 -47.34 15.53 36.69
N GLU A 2 -48.00 14.56 36.07
CA GLU A 2 -47.45 13.81 34.93
C GLU A 2 -47.21 14.65 33.67
N GLN A 3 -48.12 15.57 33.31
CA GLN A 3 -47.95 16.46 32.14
C GLN A 3 -46.70 17.34 32.22
N LYS A 4 -46.45 17.99 33.38
CA LYS A 4 -45.25 18.81 33.60
C LYS A 4 -43.95 18.00 33.50
N LYS A 5 -43.96 16.75 33.98
CA LYS A 5 -42.80 15.84 33.87
C LYS A 5 -42.54 15.45 32.41
N HIS A 6 -43.61 15.18 31.65
CA HIS A 6 -43.53 14.84 30.24
C HIS A 6 -43.00 16.01 29.38
N GLU A 7 -43.49 17.22 29.62
CA GLU A 7 -42.99 18.43 28.94
C GLU A 7 -41.51 18.68 29.24
N PHE A 8 -41.08 18.51 30.50
CA PHE A 8 -39.68 18.68 30.89
C PHE A 8 -38.76 17.65 30.22
N CYS A 9 -39.20 16.38 30.10
CA CYS A 9 -38.48 15.35 29.36
C CYS A 9 -38.29 15.73 27.88
N LYS A 10 -39.35 16.19 27.20
CA LYS A 10 -39.28 16.62 25.79
C LYS A 10 -38.31 17.78 25.59
N VAL A 11 -38.35 18.78 26.46
CA VAL A 11 -37.42 19.93 26.38
C VAL A 11 -35.97 19.49 26.62
N ASN A 12 -35.74 18.55 27.54
CA ASN A 12 -34.41 18.02 27.82
C ASN A 12 -33.85 17.19 26.66
N GLU A 13 -34.68 16.34 26.04
CA GLU A 13 -34.31 15.58 24.84
C GLU A 13 -33.97 16.53 23.68
N ALA A 14 -34.80 17.53 23.42
CA ALA A 14 -34.56 18.50 22.35
C ALA A 14 -33.25 19.27 22.54
N LYS A 15 -32.99 19.79 23.75
CA LYS A 15 -31.73 20.49 24.06
C LYS A 15 -30.51 19.58 23.95
N SER A 16 -30.62 18.35 24.44
CA SER A 16 -29.54 17.37 24.34
C SER A 16 -29.24 17.02 22.89
N ARG A 17 -30.26 16.85 22.05
CA ARG A 17 -30.09 16.60 20.61
C ARG A 17 -29.38 17.77 19.93
N GLU A 18 -29.81 19.01 20.17
CA GLU A 18 -29.19 20.22 19.58
C GLU A 18 -27.70 20.31 19.91
N VAL A 19 -27.32 20.08 21.17
CA VAL A 19 -25.92 20.05 21.61
C VAL A 19 -25.14 18.94 20.90
N CYS A 20 -25.72 17.74 20.80
CA CYS A 20 -25.07 16.61 20.15
C CYS A 20 -24.84 16.84 18.65
N GLU A 21 -25.84 17.39 17.94
CA GLU A 21 -25.74 17.69 16.52
C GLU A 21 -24.68 18.76 16.23
N ALA A 22 -24.61 19.80 17.08
CA ALA A 22 -23.58 20.83 16.99
C ALA A 22 -22.17 20.26 17.19
N LEU A 23 -22.00 19.32 18.15
CA LEU A 23 -20.73 18.64 18.40
C LEU A 23 -20.33 17.74 17.22
N ILE A 24 -21.25 16.94 16.69
CA ILE A 24 -21.00 16.12 15.50
C ILE A 24 -20.54 17.01 14.34
N LYS A 25 -21.27 18.09 14.05
CA LYS A 25 -20.93 19.03 12.97
C LYS A 25 -19.55 19.68 13.16
N LYS A 26 -19.18 19.99 14.40
CA LYS A 26 -17.86 20.55 14.74
C LYS A 26 -16.75 19.54 14.44
N PHE A 27 -16.90 18.29 14.87
CA PHE A 27 -15.86 17.27 14.71
C PHE A 27 -15.80 16.68 13.31
N SER A 28 -16.93 16.61 12.60
CA SER A 28 -16.99 16.06 11.24
C SER A 28 -16.67 17.06 10.14
N GLY A 29 -16.55 18.36 10.43
CA GLY A 29 -16.40 19.40 9.41
C GLY A 29 -15.29 19.14 8.39
N GLU A 30 -14.12 18.71 8.86
CA GLU A 30 -12.98 18.36 8.00
C GLU A 30 -13.26 17.12 7.15
N HIS A 31 -13.81 16.07 7.74
CA HIS A 31 -14.19 14.83 7.04
C HIS A 31 -15.26 15.07 5.97
N GLU A 32 -16.28 15.89 6.25
CA GLU A 32 -17.30 16.27 5.27
C GLU A 32 -16.72 17.10 4.13
N ALA A 33 -15.73 17.97 4.42
CA ALA A 33 -15.03 18.72 3.38
C ALA A 33 -14.19 17.78 2.50
N ALA A 34 -13.45 16.86 3.11
CA ALA A 34 -12.67 15.83 2.43
C ALA A 34 -13.55 14.95 1.54
N LEU A 35 -14.75 14.57 2.00
CA LEU A 35 -15.74 13.85 1.21
C LEU A 35 -16.17 14.62 -0.03
N ARG A 36 -16.56 15.90 0.12
CA ARG A 36 -16.99 16.75 -1.01
C ARG A 36 -15.88 17.00 -2.03
N GLN A 37 -14.63 17.06 -1.57
CA GLN A 37 -13.46 17.23 -2.42
C GLN A 37 -13.00 15.91 -3.07
N GLY A 38 -13.64 14.77 -2.76
CA GLY A 38 -13.27 13.47 -3.30
C GLY A 38 -11.94 12.94 -2.76
N ALA A 39 -11.54 13.34 -1.55
CA ALA A 39 -10.25 12.96 -0.95
C ALA A 39 -10.13 11.48 -0.57
N TYR A 40 -11.20 10.70 -0.74
CA TYR A 40 -11.27 9.25 -0.51
C TYR A 40 -11.46 8.45 -1.82
N THR A 41 -11.41 9.11 -2.98
CA THR A 41 -11.63 8.46 -4.29
C THR A 41 -10.34 7.86 -4.88
N ASN A 42 -9.28 7.84 -4.09
CA ASN A 42 -7.98 7.31 -4.44
C ASN A 42 -7.78 5.92 -3.82
N ARG A 43 -6.72 5.22 -4.26
CA ARG A 43 -6.34 3.92 -3.71
C ARG A 43 -6.10 4.02 -2.20
N GLY A 44 -6.68 3.10 -1.42
CA GLY A 44 -6.67 3.11 0.04
C GLY A 44 -7.60 4.16 0.66
N GLY A 45 -8.43 4.82 -0.15
CA GLY A 45 -9.35 5.86 0.30
C GLY A 45 -10.40 5.34 1.28
N HIS A 46 -10.79 4.07 1.16
CA HIS A 46 -11.72 3.45 2.11
C HIS A 46 -11.13 3.28 3.52
N GLU A 47 -9.85 2.90 3.62
CA GLU A 47 -9.17 2.80 4.92
C GLU A 47 -9.05 4.16 5.59
N LYS A 48 -8.67 5.18 4.81
CA LYS A 48 -8.61 6.57 5.28
C LYS A 48 -9.98 7.06 5.75
N PHE A 49 -11.03 6.77 5.00
CA PHE A 49 -12.41 7.12 5.36
C PHE A 49 -12.83 6.50 6.71
N LYS A 50 -12.53 5.22 6.92
CA LYS A 50 -12.80 4.53 8.20
C LYS A 50 -12.02 5.14 9.36
N LYS A 51 -10.75 5.47 9.14
CA LYS A 51 -9.90 6.09 10.17
C LYS A 51 -10.47 7.45 10.60
N ASP A 52 -10.81 8.31 9.63
CA ASP A 52 -11.35 9.64 9.91
C ASP A 52 -12.70 9.57 10.63
N LEU A 53 -13.58 8.62 10.27
CA LEU A 53 -14.84 8.38 10.99
C LEU A 53 -14.60 7.95 12.45
N LYS A 54 -13.62 7.08 12.68
CA LYS A 54 -13.27 6.63 14.02
C LYS A 54 -12.71 7.76 14.88
N GLU A 55 -11.89 8.65 14.30
CA GLU A 55 -11.40 9.83 15.01
C GLU A 55 -12.53 10.78 15.41
N ILE A 56 -13.57 10.93 14.59
CA ILE A 56 -14.77 11.71 14.94
C ILE A 56 -15.51 11.06 16.11
N GLU A 57 -15.71 9.74 16.06
CA GLU A 57 -16.35 8.98 17.13
C GLU A 57 -15.60 9.13 18.47
N GLU A 58 -14.27 8.99 18.45
CA GLU A 58 -13.42 9.14 19.63
C GLU A 58 -13.50 10.56 20.22
N LYS A 59 -13.37 11.61 19.37
CA LYS A 59 -13.52 13.01 19.80
C LYS A 59 -14.90 13.28 20.40
N TYR A 60 -15.95 12.77 19.76
CA TYR A 60 -17.31 12.90 20.25
C TYR A 60 -17.51 12.21 21.60
N ASN A 61 -16.97 11.01 21.77
CA ASN A 61 -17.10 10.25 23.01
C ASN A 61 -16.39 10.90 24.20
N MET A 62 -15.26 11.58 23.97
CA MET A 62 -14.51 12.29 25.00
C MET A 62 -15.20 13.57 25.52
N GLU A 63 -16.07 14.21 24.74
CA GLU A 63 -16.67 15.50 25.11
C GLU A 63 -17.72 15.37 26.24
N PRO A 64 -17.59 16.05 27.39
CA PRO A 64 -18.61 15.99 28.45
C PRO A 64 -19.89 16.76 28.06
N GLY A 65 -20.98 16.58 28.83
CA GLY A 65 -22.16 17.46 28.72
C GLY A 65 -23.12 17.21 27.54
N LYS A 66 -23.02 16.07 26.86
CA LYS A 66 -23.84 15.72 25.68
C LYS A 66 -25.34 15.48 25.98
N GLY A 67 -25.65 15.02 27.20
CA GLY A 67 -27.03 14.74 27.64
C GLY A 67 -27.58 13.39 27.16
N VAL A 68 -28.90 13.22 27.27
CA VAL A 68 -29.60 11.93 27.08
C VAL A 68 -29.68 11.42 25.63
N GLN A 69 -29.48 12.28 24.63
CA GLN A 69 -29.57 11.93 23.20
C GLN A 69 -28.23 11.56 22.55
N ALA A 70 -27.14 11.52 23.32
CA ALA A 70 -25.79 11.38 22.78
C ALA A 70 -25.58 10.14 21.89
N ALA A 71 -26.02 8.98 22.36
CA ALA A 71 -25.87 7.73 21.61
C ALA A 71 -26.70 7.72 20.32
N ALA A 72 -27.93 8.23 20.36
CA ALA A 72 -28.84 8.24 19.22
C ALA A 72 -28.30 9.11 18.08
N VAL A 73 -27.84 10.34 18.39
CA VAL A 73 -27.32 11.26 17.38
C VAL A 73 -26.02 10.74 16.75
N LEU A 74 -25.13 10.14 17.55
CA LEU A 74 -23.92 9.51 17.03
C LEU A 74 -24.25 8.33 16.10
N GLN A 75 -25.18 7.46 16.49
CA GLN A 75 -25.60 6.33 15.65
C GLN A 75 -26.27 6.80 14.35
N GLU A 76 -27.16 7.79 14.40
CA GLU A 76 -27.77 8.39 13.21
C GLU A 76 -26.69 8.93 12.25
N TYR A 77 -25.67 9.60 12.79
CA TYR A 77 -24.54 10.08 11.99
C TYR A 77 -23.76 8.93 11.35
N LEU A 78 -23.32 7.94 12.11
CA LEU A 78 -22.55 6.80 11.59
C LEU A 78 -23.33 6.01 10.53
N ALA A 79 -24.62 5.77 10.76
CA ALA A 79 -25.51 5.11 9.80
C ALA A 79 -25.62 5.92 8.49
N SER A 80 -25.68 7.25 8.57
CA SER A 80 -25.70 8.11 7.37
C SER A 80 -24.44 7.99 6.51
N LYS A 81 -23.32 7.50 7.08
CA LYS A 81 -22.01 7.36 6.42
C LYS A 81 -21.74 5.97 5.87
N GLU A 82 -22.55 4.98 6.23
CA GLU A 82 -22.37 3.61 5.78
C GLU A 82 -22.49 3.46 4.26
N SER A 83 -23.53 4.06 3.65
CA SER A 83 -23.75 4.02 2.19
C SER A 83 -22.62 4.68 1.40
N ILE A 84 -22.07 5.77 1.94
CA ILE A 84 -20.92 6.48 1.38
C ILE A 84 -19.68 5.60 1.49
N GLY A 85 -19.44 4.98 2.66
CA GLY A 85 -18.33 4.05 2.87
C GLY A 85 -18.36 2.86 1.90
N ILE A 86 -19.54 2.28 1.64
CA ILE A 86 -19.72 1.20 0.64
C ILE A 86 -19.36 1.67 -0.77
N THR A 87 -19.74 2.90 -1.13
CA THR A 87 -19.45 3.46 -2.45
C THR A 87 -17.94 3.70 -2.63
N ILE A 88 -17.29 4.23 -1.59
CA ILE A 88 -15.84 4.43 -1.57
C ILE A 88 -15.11 3.09 -1.69
N LEU A 89 -15.53 2.07 -0.93
CA LEU A 89 -14.96 0.73 -1.00
C LEU A 89 -15.01 0.16 -2.42
N LYS A 90 -16.17 0.21 -3.08
CA LYS A 90 -16.33 -0.28 -4.46
C LYS A 90 -15.41 0.46 -5.44
N SER A 91 -15.24 1.76 -5.26
CA SER A 91 -14.33 2.55 -6.08
C SER A 91 -12.87 2.15 -5.86
N ASP A 92 -12.47 1.93 -4.61
CA ASP A 92 -11.11 1.52 -4.21
C ASP A 92 -10.77 0.10 -4.74
N GLU A 93 -11.73 -0.83 -4.65
CA GLU A 93 -11.62 -2.18 -5.23
C GLU A 93 -11.49 -2.13 -6.76
N ALA A 94 -12.31 -1.31 -7.44
CA ALA A 94 -12.25 -1.16 -8.89
C ALA A 94 -10.92 -0.54 -9.36
N LEU A 95 -10.36 0.40 -8.59
CA LEU A 95 -9.03 0.96 -8.88
C LEU A 95 -7.94 -0.11 -8.71
N THR A 96 -8.04 -0.92 -7.65
CA THR A 96 -7.09 -1.99 -7.38
C THR A 96 -7.12 -3.06 -8.49
N GLU A 97 -8.30 -3.44 -8.98
CA GLU A 97 -8.42 -4.40 -10.07
C GLU A 97 -7.83 -3.84 -11.38
N LYS A 98 -8.13 -2.59 -11.73
CA LYS A 98 -7.55 -1.95 -12.93
C LYS A 98 -6.03 -1.87 -12.89
N GLU A 99 -5.44 -1.60 -11.73
CA GLU A 99 -3.98 -1.59 -11.57
C GLU A 99 -3.39 -2.98 -11.78
N LYS A 100 -4.07 -4.01 -11.25
CA LYS A 100 -3.67 -5.41 -11.42
C LYS A 100 -3.76 -5.83 -12.90
N GLU A 101 -4.84 -5.51 -13.59
CA GLU A 101 -4.99 -5.76 -15.03
C GLU A 101 -3.87 -5.08 -15.85
N LEU A 102 -3.55 -3.83 -15.52
CA LEU A 102 -2.47 -3.09 -16.17
C LEU A 102 -1.10 -3.71 -15.89
N GLU A 103 -0.86 -4.17 -14.66
CA GLU A 103 0.37 -4.86 -14.28
C GLU A 103 0.51 -6.21 -15.00
N GLU A 104 -0.57 -6.97 -15.15
CA GLU A 104 -0.63 -8.21 -15.93
C GLU A 104 -0.37 -7.95 -17.42
N GLU A 105 -0.98 -6.91 -18.01
CA GLU A 105 -0.75 -6.54 -19.40
C GLU A 105 0.71 -6.12 -19.64
N ASN A 106 1.27 -5.30 -18.74
CA ASN A 106 2.66 -4.89 -18.80
C ASN A 106 3.60 -6.09 -18.67
N THR A 107 3.29 -7.02 -17.78
CA THR A 107 4.03 -8.27 -17.62
C THR A 107 4.00 -9.09 -18.91
N ARG A 108 2.83 -9.25 -19.54
CA ARG A 108 2.68 -9.95 -20.82
C ARG A 108 3.50 -9.30 -21.93
N LYS A 109 3.50 -7.97 -22.03
CA LYS A 109 4.31 -7.23 -23.01
C LYS A 109 5.81 -7.47 -22.79
N LYS A 110 6.28 -7.40 -21.53
CA LYS A 110 7.68 -7.67 -21.17
C LYS A 110 8.10 -9.11 -21.52
N VAL A 111 7.23 -10.10 -21.24
CA VAL A 111 7.45 -11.50 -21.64
C VAL A 111 7.66 -11.61 -23.15
N GLN A 112 6.73 -11.08 -23.94
CA GLN A 112 6.76 -11.17 -25.40
C GLN A 112 8.01 -10.51 -26.00
N GLU A 113 8.36 -9.32 -25.52
CA GLU A 113 9.56 -8.59 -25.99
C GLU A 113 10.83 -9.41 -25.74
N MET A 114 10.95 -10.01 -24.55
CA MET A 114 12.14 -10.79 -24.20
C MET A 114 12.18 -12.11 -24.98
N GLU A 115 11.07 -12.82 -25.12
CA GLU A 115 11.01 -14.03 -25.93
C GLU A 115 11.39 -13.79 -27.39
N GLN A 116 10.97 -12.66 -27.95
CA GLN A 116 11.33 -12.27 -29.32
C GLN A 116 12.83 -12.06 -29.46
N LYS A 117 13.47 -11.36 -28.52
CA LYS A 117 14.92 -11.15 -28.52
C LYS A 117 15.71 -12.46 -28.36
N VAL A 118 15.23 -13.38 -27.52
CA VAL A 118 15.86 -14.72 -27.41
C VAL A 118 15.77 -15.48 -28.74
N LYS A 119 14.62 -15.44 -29.42
CA LYS A 119 14.45 -16.08 -30.74
C LYS A 119 15.35 -15.44 -31.80
N GLU A 120 15.45 -14.12 -31.84
CA GLU A 120 16.36 -13.40 -32.76
C GLU A 120 17.81 -13.85 -32.58
N LEU A 121 18.26 -13.99 -31.32
CA LEU A 121 19.61 -14.44 -31.01
C LEU A 121 19.85 -15.90 -31.43
N GLU A 122 18.86 -16.78 -31.24
CA GLU A 122 18.90 -18.16 -31.74
C GLU A 122 19.04 -18.23 -33.27
N GLU A 123 18.28 -17.41 -34.00
CA GLU A 123 18.33 -17.36 -35.47
C GLU A 123 19.66 -16.82 -36.01
N LEU A 124 20.18 -15.75 -35.40
CA LEU A 124 21.49 -15.20 -35.76
C LEU A 124 22.61 -16.23 -35.57
N LYS A 125 22.55 -17.01 -34.47
CA LYS A 125 23.49 -18.11 -34.23
C LYS A 125 23.37 -19.23 -35.25
N LYS A 126 22.14 -19.67 -35.57
CA LYS A 126 21.90 -20.73 -36.57
C LYS A 126 22.37 -20.35 -37.97
N THR A 127 22.31 -19.07 -38.31
CA THR A 127 22.63 -18.57 -39.65
C THR A 127 24.09 -18.10 -39.82
N GLU A 128 24.92 -18.23 -38.77
CA GLU A 128 26.29 -17.66 -38.70
C GLU A 128 26.38 -16.18 -39.13
N LYS A 129 25.27 -15.44 -39.02
CA LYS A 129 25.21 -14.02 -39.39
C LYS A 129 25.99 -13.17 -38.39
N SER A 130 26.40 -11.98 -38.85
CA SER A 130 27.30 -11.01 -38.20
C SER A 130 27.38 -11.11 -36.66
N LYS A 131 28.59 -11.37 -36.14
CA LYS A 131 28.90 -11.39 -34.70
C LYS A 131 28.49 -10.08 -34.01
N ASP A 132 28.55 -8.95 -34.71
CA ASP A 132 28.18 -7.64 -34.16
C ASP A 132 26.69 -7.54 -33.87
N GLN A 133 25.83 -8.16 -34.69
CA GLN A 133 24.39 -8.23 -34.46
C GLN A 133 24.07 -9.10 -33.23
N GLN A 134 24.76 -10.24 -33.10
CA GLN A 134 24.61 -11.12 -31.93
C GLN A 134 24.98 -10.40 -30.63
N ILE A 135 26.14 -9.72 -30.61
CA ILE A 135 26.61 -8.95 -29.44
C ILE A 135 25.63 -7.81 -29.10
N SER A 136 25.06 -7.15 -30.11
CA SER A 136 24.10 -6.07 -29.90
C SER A 136 22.81 -6.56 -29.23
N VAL A 137 22.21 -7.64 -29.74
CA VAL A 137 20.98 -8.25 -29.17
C VAL A 137 21.24 -8.78 -27.76
N GLU A 138 22.39 -9.43 -27.54
CA GLU A 138 22.80 -9.93 -26.23
C GLU A 138 22.95 -8.79 -25.21
N LYS A 139 23.65 -7.71 -25.58
CA LYS A 139 23.82 -6.53 -24.72
C LYS A 139 22.48 -5.85 -24.40
N ASN A 140 21.57 -5.78 -25.37
CA ASN A 140 20.24 -5.23 -25.15
C ASN A 140 19.47 -6.06 -24.11
N MET A 141 19.48 -7.40 -24.26
CA MET A 141 18.85 -8.31 -23.31
C MET A 141 19.44 -8.16 -21.90
N MET A 142 20.76 -8.11 -21.77
CA MET A 142 21.42 -7.91 -20.47
C MET A 142 20.99 -6.60 -19.81
N GLY A 143 20.88 -5.51 -20.57
CA GLY A 143 20.40 -4.23 -20.03
C GLY A 143 18.95 -4.28 -19.55
N VAL A 144 18.08 -5.05 -20.19
CA VAL A 144 16.69 -5.25 -19.71
C VAL A 144 16.68 -6.08 -18.42
N LEU A 145 17.47 -7.16 -18.35
CA LEU A 145 17.59 -7.99 -17.15
C LEU A 145 18.14 -7.19 -15.96
N GLU A 146 19.11 -6.31 -16.20
CA GLU A 146 19.67 -5.43 -15.18
C GLU A 146 18.60 -4.48 -14.61
N LYS A 147 17.82 -3.81 -15.48
CA LYS A 147 16.72 -2.94 -15.03
C LYS A 147 15.67 -3.68 -14.19
N ILE A 148 15.29 -4.89 -14.61
CA ILE A 148 14.35 -5.72 -13.84
C ILE A 148 14.92 -6.05 -12.46
N ALA A 149 16.22 -6.36 -12.38
CA ALA A 149 16.88 -6.64 -11.10
C ALA A 149 16.96 -5.39 -10.20
N GLU A 150 17.20 -4.22 -10.77
CA GLU A 150 17.22 -2.93 -10.06
C GLU A 150 15.84 -2.55 -9.50
N GLU A 151 14.79 -2.62 -10.34
CA GLU A 151 13.40 -2.34 -9.94
C GLU A 151 12.98 -3.22 -8.74
N ARG A 152 13.38 -4.49 -8.74
CA ARG A 152 13.11 -5.42 -7.63
C ARG A 152 13.81 -5.05 -6.34
N GLU A 153 15.09 -4.70 -6.41
CA GLU A 153 15.81 -4.33 -5.19
C GLU A 153 15.26 -3.02 -4.61
N LEU A 154 14.82 -2.09 -5.47
CA LEU A 154 14.14 -0.88 -5.04
C LEU A 154 12.83 -1.22 -4.32
N MET A 155 12.00 -2.09 -4.89
CA MET A 155 10.74 -2.55 -4.28
C MET A 155 10.98 -3.23 -2.91
N ARG A 156 11.96 -4.14 -2.84
CA ARG A 156 12.36 -4.77 -1.57
C ARG A 156 12.82 -3.74 -0.54
N CYS A 157 13.56 -2.72 -0.96
CA CYS A 157 14.00 -1.65 -0.06
C CYS A 157 12.81 -0.85 0.50
N GLU A 158 11.83 -0.50 -0.34
CA GLU A 158 10.63 0.22 0.10
C GLU A 158 9.76 -0.63 1.05
N LEU A 159 9.54 -1.91 0.74
CA LEU A 159 8.85 -2.84 1.66
C LEU A 159 9.55 -2.92 3.03
N ARG A 160 10.88 -3.00 3.06
CA ARG A 160 11.65 -2.97 4.31
C ARG A 160 11.49 -1.66 5.09
N ARG A 161 11.32 -0.52 4.41
CA ARG A 161 11.05 0.77 5.08
C ARG A 161 9.67 0.76 5.72
N VAL A 162 8.65 0.27 5.01
CA VAL A 162 7.29 0.12 5.54
C VAL A 162 7.26 -0.80 6.75
N ILE A 163 7.95 -1.95 6.69
CA ILE A 163 8.09 -2.87 7.84
C ILE A 163 8.69 -2.14 9.04
N ALA A 164 9.79 -1.41 8.85
CA ALA A 164 10.44 -0.68 9.94
C ALA A 164 9.55 0.39 10.58
N GLU A 165 8.68 1.04 9.79
CA GLU A 165 7.69 1.99 10.30
C GLU A 165 6.60 1.28 11.12
N LYS A 166 6.06 0.17 10.62
CA LYS A 166 5.07 -0.65 11.33
C LYS A 166 5.64 -1.24 12.63
N GLU A 167 6.90 -1.62 12.66
CA GLU A 167 7.59 -2.07 13.88
C GLU A 167 7.63 -0.97 14.95
N ARG A 168 7.89 0.29 14.57
CA ARG A 168 7.87 1.43 15.51
C ARG A 168 6.48 1.68 16.07
N GLU A 169 5.46 1.64 15.22
CA GLU A 169 4.05 1.76 15.64
C GLU A 169 3.68 0.66 16.63
N ARG A 170 3.98 -0.61 16.29
CA ARG A 170 3.77 -1.76 17.20
C ARG A 170 4.45 -1.54 18.55
N ASP A 171 5.71 -1.13 18.57
CA ASP A 171 6.47 -0.90 19.80
C ASP A 171 5.90 0.25 20.64
N SER A 172 5.37 1.29 20.00
CA SER A 172 4.65 2.39 20.66
C SER A 172 3.37 1.89 21.35
N TYR A 173 2.56 1.09 20.65
CA TYR A 173 1.34 0.51 21.23
C TYR A 173 1.64 -0.46 22.37
N MET A 174 2.72 -1.24 22.27
CA MET A 174 3.18 -2.11 23.36
C MET A 174 3.54 -1.31 24.61
N LYS A 175 4.24 -0.18 24.48
CA LYS A 175 4.56 0.72 25.61
C LYS A 175 3.32 1.34 26.24
N GLN A 176 2.28 1.59 25.45
CA GLN A 176 1.00 2.12 25.91
C GLN A 176 0.07 1.05 26.50
N GLY A 177 0.49 -0.22 26.54
CA GLY A 177 -0.32 -1.34 27.03
C GLY A 177 -1.45 -1.78 26.08
N MET A 178 -1.47 -1.27 24.85
CA MET A 178 -2.52 -1.51 23.85
C MET A 178 -2.25 -2.79 23.03
N GLN A 179 -2.38 -3.95 23.68
CA GLN A 179 -2.01 -5.25 23.10
C GLN A 179 -2.76 -5.59 21.80
N LYS A 180 -4.05 -5.25 21.70
CA LYS A 180 -4.86 -5.58 20.51
C LYS A 180 -4.34 -4.86 19.26
N GLN A 181 -3.97 -3.59 19.39
CA GLN A 181 -3.39 -2.77 18.33
C GLN A 181 -2.00 -3.28 17.95
N ALA A 182 -1.17 -3.64 18.94
CA ALA A 182 0.15 -4.21 18.69
C ALA A 182 0.06 -5.54 17.90
N MET A 183 -0.88 -6.44 18.25
CA MET A 183 -1.11 -7.68 17.50
C MET A 183 -1.56 -7.43 16.06
N MET A 184 -2.41 -6.43 15.82
CA MET A 184 -2.83 -6.05 14.46
C MET A 184 -1.63 -5.58 13.61
N TYR A 185 -0.76 -4.74 14.17
CA TYR A 185 0.47 -4.33 13.47
C TYR A 185 1.44 -5.48 13.27
N GLN A 186 1.53 -6.43 14.22
CA GLN A 186 2.36 -7.62 14.04
C GLN A 186 1.89 -8.46 12.85
N ALA A 187 0.59 -8.72 12.71
CA ALA A 187 0.05 -9.43 11.56
C ALA A 187 0.34 -8.72 10.23
N GLN A 188 0.29 -7.37 10.21
CA GLN A 188 0.66 -6.59 9.02
C GLN A 188 2.17 -6.64 8.72
N ILE A 189 3.02 -6.73 9.75
CA ILE A 189 4.46 -6.91 9.58
C ILE A 189 4.73 -8.27 8.96
N ASP A 190 4.09 -9.33 9.45
CA ASP A 190 4.26 -10.69 8.96
C ASP A 190 3.84 -10.80 7.47
N ASP A 191 2.69 -10.22 7.09
CA ASP A 191 2.24 -10.14 5.68
C ASP A 191 3.22 -9.34 4.79
N CYS A 192 3.77 -8.23 5.30
CA CYS A 192 4.79 -7.48 4.57
C CYS A 192 6.10 -8.26 4.41
N GLN A 193 6.50 -9.05 5.42
CA GLN A 193 7.70 -9.88 5.38
C GLN A 193 7.56 -11.02 4.37
N GLU A 194 6.42 -11.70 4.35
CA GLU A 194 6.09 -12.71 3.35
C GLU A 194 6.17 -12.14 1.93
N LYS A 195 5.64 -10.93 1.72
CA LYS A 195 5.75 -10.23 0.43
C LYS A 195 7.18 -9.91 0.04
N VAL A 196 8.09 -9.64 0.98
CA VAL A 196 9.52 -9.42 0.68
C VAL A 196 10.18 -10.72 0.22
N GLU A 197 9.79 -11.87 0.77
CA GLU A 197 10.34 -13.18 0.46
C GLU A 197 9.78 -13.76 -0.86
N SER A 198 8.49 -13.54 -1.13
CA SER A 198 7.79 -14.06 -2.33
C SER A 198 7.98 -13.21 -3.60
N GLN A 199 8.85 -12.19 -3.59
CA GLN A 199 9.01 -11.21 -4.68
C GLN A 199 9.73 -11.73 -5.95
N GLU A 200 9.83 -13.04 -6.19
CA GLU A 200 10.29 -13.54 -7.48
C GLU A 200 9.12 -13.56 -8.47
N PRO A 201 9.13 -12.75 -9.56
CA PRO A 201 8.06 -12.85 -10.53
C PRO A 201 8.11 -14.23 -11.20
N GLU A 202 7.02 -14.98 -11.20
CA GLU A 202 7.07 -16.35 -11.76
C GLU A 202 7.39 -16.35 -13.28
N TRP A 203 7.07 -15.24 -13.97
CA TRP A 203 7.14 -15.16 -15.43
C TRP A 203 8.54 -15.01 -16.04
N TYR A 204 9.55 -14.51 -15.32
CA TYR A 204 10.84 -14.13 -15.93
C TYR A 204 11.91 -15.24 -15.86
N ALA A 205 11.84 -16.15 -14.88
CA ALA A 205 12.85 -17.19 -14.69
C ALA A 205 13.01 -18.11 -15.92
N PRO A 206 11.93 -18.58 -16.58
CA PRO A 206 12.03 -19.40 -17.78
C PRO A 206 12.74 -18.69 -18.95
N ILE A 207 12.50 -17.38 -19.10
CA ILE A 207 13.08 -16.57 -20.18
C ILE A 207 14.59 -16.40 -19.96
N VAL A 208 15.01 -16.17 -18.72
CA VAL A 208 16.42 -16.05 -18.34
C VAL A 208 17.17 -17.35 -18.60
N ASP A 209 16.58 -18.49 -18.23
CA ASP A 209 17.22 -19.79 -18.44
C ASP A 209 17.33 -20.14 -19.93
N LYS A 210 16.29 -19.82 -20.71
CA LYS A 210 16.36 -19.93 -22.17
C LYS A 210 17.48 -19.05 -22.72
N PHE A 211 17.57 -17.78 -22.34
CA PHE A 211 18.65 -16.89 -22.76
C PHE A 211 20.05 -17.43 -22.42
N LYS A 212 20.26 -17.94 -21.19
CA LYS A 212 21.53 -18.58 -20.78
C LYS A 212 21.91 -19.78 -21.64
N SER A 213 20.93 -20.54 -22.12
CA SER A 213 21.18 -21.71 -22.99
C SER A 213 21.61 -21.32 -24.40
N VAL A 214 21.22 -20.13 -24.86
CA VAL A 214 21.52 -19.66 -26.23
C VAL A 214 22.87 -18.95 -26.25
N VAL A 215 23.26 -18.23 -25.20
CA VAL A 215 24.54 -17.50 -25.13
C VAL A 215 25.68 -18.43 -24.69
N SER A 216 26.86 -18.34 -25.33
CA SER A 216 28.00 -19.25 -25.04
C SER A 216 29.00 -18.71 -24.00
N TYR A 217 28.93 -17.42 -23.65
CA TYR A 217 29.79 -16.78 -22.67
C TYR A 217 28.92 -16.10 -21.61
N ILE A 218 28.57 -16.82 -20.55
CA ILE A 218 28.12 -16.16 -19.33
C ILE A 218 29.37 -15.51 -18.77
N ALA A 219 29.58 -14.20 -18.97
CA ALA A 219 30.56 -13.49 -18.15
C ALA A 219 30.17 -13.72 -16.68
N PRO A 220 30.96 -14.47 -15.88
CA PRO A 220 30.58 -14.86 -14.51
C PRO A 220 30.33 -13.64 -13.60
N THR A 221 30.82 -12.49 -14.05
CA THR A 221 30.60 -11.18 -13.47
C THR A 221 29.14 -10.73 -13.54
N ILE A 222 28.37 -10.93 -14.62
CA ILE A 222 27.06 -10.26 -14.76
C ILE A 222 25.95 -10.92 -13.93
N ILE A 223 25.94 -12.26 -13.82
CA ILE A 223 24.96 -12.97 -12.98
C ILE A 223 25.23 -12.74 -11.47
N ASN A 224 26.48 -12.49 -11.09
CA ASN A 224 26.86 -12.29 -9.68
C ASN A 224 27.06 -10.82 -9.26
N LEU A 225 27.23 -9.85 -10.17
CA LEU A 225 27.46 -8.43 -9.83
C LEU A 225 26.19 -7.62 -9.59
N ALA A 226 25.04 -8.02 -10.13
CA ALA A 226 23.77 -7.35 -9.85
C ALA A 226 23.43 -7.35 -8.35
N GLY A 227 23.92 -8.37 -7.61
CA GLY A 227 23.76 -8.45 -6.16
C GLY A 227 24.76 -7.64 -5.34
N LYS A 228 25.91 -7.21 -5.88
CA LYS A 228 26.97 -6.55 -5.08
C LYS A 228 26.89 -5.03 -5.14
N ALA A 229 26.77 -4.42 -6.31
CA ALA A 229 26.76 -2.96 -6.45
C ALA A 229 25.48 -2.33 -5.84
N VAL A 230 24.33 -2.98 -6.02
CA VAL A 230 23.05 -2.52 -5.46
C VAL A 230 22.97 -2.79 -3.96
N LYS A 231 23.42 -3.96 -3.45
CA LYS A 231 23.58 -4.18 -2.00
C LYS A 231 24.45 -3.11 -1.37
N THR A 232 25.54 -2.70 -2.02
CA THR A 232 26.49 -1.75 -1.39
C THR A 232 25.89 -0.35 -1.30
N LYS A 233 25.18 0.12 -2.33
CA LYS A 233 24.43 1.39 -2.28
C LYS A 233 23.26 1.35 -1.30
N ALA A 234 22.50 0.24 -1.28
CA ALA A 234 21.36 0.07 -0.38
C ALA A 234 21.80 -0.04 1.10
N ILE A 235 22.87 -0.80 1.39
CA ILE A 235 23.46 -0.92 2.74
C ILE A 235 24.01 0.44 3.21
N ARG A 236 24.64 1.22 2.32
CA ARG A 236 25.11 2.57 2.63
C ARG A 236 23.93 3.49 2.99
N LYS A 237 22.89 3.51 2.16
CA LYS A 237 21.68 4.32 2.37
C LYS A 237 20.90 3.90 3.63
N TRP A 238 20.88 2.61 3.96
CA TRP A 238 20.29 2.08 5.19
C TRP A 238 21.10 2.45 6.46
N ARG A 239 22.45 2.43 6.39
CA ARG A 239 23.29 2.93 7.50
C ARG A 239 23.11 4.42 7.74
N GLU A 240 23.05 5.22 6.68
CA GLU A 240 22.80 6.66 6.76
C GLU A 240 21.44 6.95 7.42
N PHE A 241 20.37 6.25 7.01
CA PHE A 241 19.05 6.35 7.65
C PHE A 241 19.04 5.94 9.13
N LYS A 242 19.79 4.90 9.50
CA LYS A 242 19.87 4.42 10.90
C LYS A 242 20.69 5.36 11.80
N SER A 243 21.68 6.06 11.25
CA SER A 243 22.48 7.06 11.95
C SER A 243 21.72 8.37 12.17
N SER A 244 20.88 8.80 11.21
CA SER A 244 20.04 10.00 11.37
C SER A 244 18.87 9.82 12.35
N ASN A 245 18.46 8.59 12.65
CA ASN A 245 17.36 8.29 13.58
C ASN A 245 17.84 7.93 15.01
N LYS A 246 19.14 8.10 15.29
CA LYS A 246 19.76 7.87 16.62
C LYS A 246 20.13 9.17 17.35
N SER A 247 19.79 10.32 16.77
CA SER A 247 20.05 11.64 17.33
C SER A 247 18.77 12.33 17.78
#